data_AF-A0ABD3E5P2-F1
#
_entry.id   AF-A0ABD3E5P2-F1
#
_cell.length_a   1.000
_cell.length_b   1.000
_cell.length_c   1.000
_cell.angle_alpha   90.00
_cell.angle_beta   90.00
_cell.angle_gamma   90.00
#
_symmetry.space_group_name_H-M   'P 1'
#
loop_
_entity.id
_entity.type
_entity.pdbx_description
1 polymer ?
#
loop_
_entity_poly.entity_id
_entity_poly.type
_entity_poly.pdbx_seq_one_letter_code
_entity_poly.pdbx_strand_id
1 'polypeptide(L)'
;MSNSYYFGQTLIKNFIHKFGINRIHVREILDNVYYPEIFLAFMNDKERKKIGSKENAILEFYQQFACVGGDPVFSESLCKELQKKFFQQKCELGRIGRRNMNRRLNLSIPQNNTFLLPRDILAAADHLIGLKFGMGTLDDMNHLKNKRIRSVADLLQDQFGLSLVRLENVVRGTICGAIRHKLIPTPQNLVTSTPLTTTFESFKESGNF
;
A
#
# COMPACT_ATOMS: atom_id res chain seq x y z
N MET A 1 -1.41 9.63 -21.69
CA MET A 1 -1.20 10.61 -20.60
C MET A 1 -2.44 10.84 -19.72
N SER A 2 -3.65 10.44 -20.12
CA SER A 2 -4.86 10.58 -19.28
C SER A 2 -5.01 9.46 -18.22
N ASN A 3 -4.71 8.21 -18.54
CA ASN A 3 -5.09 7.08 -17.68
C ASN A 3 -4.45 7.05 -16.28
N SER A 4 -3.21 7.49 -16.09
CA SER A 4 -2.56 7.47 -14.77
C SER A 4 -3.04 8.60 -13.84
N TYR A 5 -3.40 9.76 -14.41
CA TYR A 5 -3.99 10.89 -13.69
C TYR A 5 -5.44 10.60 -13.28
N TYR A 6 -6.24 10.02 -14.19
CA TYR A 6 -7.58 9.53 -13.87
C TYR A 6 -7.53 8.35 -12.90
N PHE A 7 -6.60 7.41 -13.04
CA PHE A 7 -6.46 6.31 -12.09
C PHE A 7 -6.06 6.80 -10.70
N GLY A 8 -5.13 7.76 -10.60
CA GLY A 8 -4.79 8.42 -9.34
C GLY A 8 -6.01 9.12 -8.73
N GLN A 9 -6.74 9.94 -9.49
CA GLN A 9 -7.96 10.59 -9.03
C GLN A 9 -9.06 9.60 -8.63
N THR A 10 -9.24 8.52 -9.37
CA THR A 10 -10.21 7.46 -9.06
C THR A 10 -9.77 6.64 -7.85
N LEU A 11 -8.47 6.38 -7.67
CA LEU A 11 -7.94 5.75 -6.48
C LEU A 11 -8.14 6.65 -5.28
N ILE A 12 -7.80 7.94 -5.34
CA ILE A 12 -7.96 8.91 -4.26
C ILE A 12 -9.44 9.12 -3.95
N LYS A 13 -10.28 9.27 -4.97
CA LYS A 13 -11.73 9.40 -4.81
C LYS A 13 -12.30 8.12 -4.20
N ASN A 14 -11.86 6.93 -4.58
CA ASN A 14 -12.25 5.66 -3.94
C ASN A 14 -11.58 5.46 -2.55
N PHE A 15 -10.40 6.01 -2.31
CA PHE A 15 -9.67 5.96 -1.03
C PHE A 15 -10.27 6.95 -0.02
N ILE A 16 -10.92 8.01 -0.48
CA ILE A 16 -11.63 8.96 0.38
C ILE A 16 -13.10 8.51 0.55
N HIS A 17 -13.76 8.09 -0.54
CA HIS A 17 -15.17 7.66 -0.59
C HIS A 17 -15.44 6.30 0.07
N LYS A 18 -14.45 5.40 0.08
CA LYS A 18 -14.71 3.96 0.23
C LYS A 18 -13.77 3.26 1.23
N PHE A 19 -12.82 4.00 1.81
CA PHE A 19 -11.85 3.53 2.82
C PHE A 19 -12.26 3.91 4.24
N GLY A 20 -13.53 4.27 4.43
CA GLY A 20 -14.09 4.44 5.76
C GLY A 20 -13.31 5.40 6.63
N ILE A 21 -13.37 6.68 6.32
CA ILE A 21 -13.09 7.72 7.32
C ILE A 21 -14.30 7.81 8.26
N ASN A 22 -14.65 6.66 8.85
CA ASN A 22 -15.83 6.43 9.67
C ASN A 22 -15.45 6.22 11.14
N ARG A 23 -14.25 6.68 11.55
CA ARG A 23 -13.87 7.18 12.90
C ARG A 23 -12.36 7.08 13.16
N ILE A 24 -11.57 7.85 12.43
CA ILE A 24 -10.77 8.87 13.13
C ILE A 24 -11.80 9.98 13.34
N HIS A 25 -11.90 10.60 14.52
CA HIS A 25 -12.91 11.64 14.72
C HIS A 25 -12.79 12.63 13.55
N VAL A 26 -13.89 12.97 12.87
CA VAL A 26 -13.79 13.97 11.80
C VAL A 26 -13.10 15.21 12.34
N ARG A 27 -13.33 15.57 13.61
CA ARG A 27 -12.49 16.52 14.37
C ARG A 27 -11.00 16.22 14.31
N GLU A 28 -10.54 15.06 14.77
CA GLU A 28 -9.12 14.68 14.70
C GLU A 28 -8.53 14.74 13.28
N ILE A 29 -9.31 14.47 12.23
CA ILE A 29 -8.84 14.66 10.85
C ILE A 29 -8.80 16.14 10.48
N LEU A 30 -9.86 16.89 10.75
CA LEU A 30 -9.93 18.33 10.49
C LEU A 30 -8.85 19.09 11.28
N ASP A 31 -8.47 18.59 12.45
CA ASP A 31 -7.39 19.11 13.31
C ASP A 31 -6.00 18.82 12.72
N ASN A 32 -5.89 17.80 11.86
CA ASN A 32 -4.63 17.36 11.23
C ASN A 32 -4.57 17.63 9.73
N VAL A 33 -5.63 18.18 9.13
CA VAL A 33 -5.76 18.50 7.70
C VAL A 33 -5.69 20.00 7.51
N TYR A 34 -4.92 20.45 6.52
CA TYR A 34 -4.75 21.88 6.24
C TYR A 34 -6.01 22.56 5.68
N TYR A 35 -6.91 21.80 5.07
CA TYR A 35 -8.12 22.32 4.40
C TYR A 35 -9.41 21.61 4.87
N PRO A 36 -9.81 21.83 6.14
CA PRO A 36 -10.93 21.11 6.74
C PRO A 36 -12.27 21.36 6.02
N GLU A 37 -12.55 22.61 5.64
CA GLU A 37 -13.78 22.98 4.93
C GLU A 37 -13.90 22.30 3.55
N ILE A 38 -12.76 22.17 2.87
CA ILE A 38 -12.70 21.54 1.56
C ILE A 38 -12.88 20.02 1.70
N PHE A 39 -12.24 19.41 2.70
CA PHE A 39 -12.44 18.00 3.04
C PHE A 39 -13.93 17.69 3.29
N LEU A 40 -14.64 18.56 4.01
CA LEU A 40 -16.09 18.45 4.25
C LEU A 40 -16.95 18.61 2.98
N ALA A 41 -16.46 19.35 1.97
CA ALA A 41 -17.15 19.57 0.70
C ALA A 41 -17.02 18.39 -0.28
N PHE A 42 -16.01 17.53 -0.11
CA PHE A 42 -15.90 16.26 -0.84
C PHE A 42 -16.83 15.16 -0.32
N MET A 43 -17.36 15.31 0.90
CA MET A 43 -18.32 14.36 1.49
C MET A 43 -19.74 14.71 1.05
N ASN A 44 -20.43 13.77 0.40
CA ASN A 44 -21.83 13.98 -0.03
C ASN A 44 -22.80 13.93 1.19
N ASP A 45 -23.97 14.57 1.10
CA ASP A 45 -24.98 14.59 2.18
C ASP A 45 -25.49 13.20 2.60
N LYS A 46 -25.40 12.21 1.70
CA LYS A 46 -25.70 10.79 1.98
C LYS A 46 -24.61 10.11 2.83
N GLU A 47 -23.37 10.59 2.74
CA GLU A 47 -22.20 10.11 3.49
C GLU A 47 -22.12 10.75 4.87
N ARG A 48 -22.51 12.03 4.98
CA ARG A 48 -22.65 12.73 6.27
C ARG A 48 -23.62 12.02 7.23
N LYS A 49 -24.61 11.30 6.70
CA LYS A 49 -25.58 10.48 7.46
C LYS A 49 -25.11 9.06 7.77
N LYS A 50 -24.06 8.57 7.11
CA LYS A 50 -23.60 7.17 7.19
C LYS A 50 -22.33 7.09 8.05
N ILE A 51 -22.41 7.60 9.28
CA ILE A 51 -21.33 7.49 10.27
C ILE A 51 -21.27 6.03 10.74
N GLY A 52 -20.43 5.24 10.07
CA GLY A 52 -20.14 3.85 10.47
C GLY A 52 -19.28 3.78 11.73
N SER A 53 -19.03 2.58 12.25
CA SER A 53 -18.00 2.35 13.27
C SER A 53 -16.62 2.20 12.62
N LYS A 54 -15.54 2.29 13.41
CA LYS A 54 -14.15 2.05 12.95
C LYS A 54 -14.00 0.66 12.32
N GLU A 55 -14.73 -0.29 12.85
CA GLU A 55 -14.75 -1.68 12.42
C GLU A 55 -15.34 -1.79 10.99
N ASN A 56 -16.45 -1.10 10.73
CA ASN A 56 -17.08 -1.09 9.41
C ASN A 56 -16.19 -0.43 8.34
N ALA A 57 -15.47 0.63 8.70
CA ALA A 57 -14.50 1.26 7.82
C ALA A 57 -13.39 0.30 7.36
N ILE A 58 -12.83 -0.42 8.33
CA ILE A 58 -11.77 -1.40 8.09
C ILE A 58 -12.31 -2.53 7.19
N LEU A 59 -13.55 -2.96 7.39
CA LEU A 59 -14.20 -3.98 6.56
C LEU A 59 -14.45 -3.52 5.12
N GLU A 60 -15.06 -2.35 4.93
CA GLU A 60 -15.31 -1.78 3.60
C GLU A 60 -14.01 -1.62 2.79
N PHE A 61 -12.95 -1.17 3.48
CA PHE A 61 -11.63 -1.08 2.89
C PHE A 61 -11.11 -2.47 2.49
N TYR A 62 -11.13 -3.43 3.41
CA TYR A 62 -10.62 -4.78 3.16
C TYR A 62 -11.34 -5.46 1.99
N GLN A 63 -12.67 -5.36 1.89
CA GLN A 63 -13.46 -5.92 0.77
C GLN A 63 -12.96 -5.44 -0.58
N GLN A 64 -12.68 -4.14 -0.70
CA GLN A 64 -12.25 -3.54 -1.96
C GLN A 64 -10.79 -3.83 -2.27
N PHE A 65 -9.93 -3.77 -1.26
CA PHE A 65 -8.50 -3.98 -1.44
C PHE A 65 -8.19 -5.43 -1.81
N ALA A 66 -8.83 -6.38 -1.13
CA ALA A 66 -8.60 -7.79 -1.34
C ALA A 66 -9.49 -8.39 -2.45
N CYS A 67 -10.41 -7.61 -3.03
CA CYS A 67 -11.43 -8.07 -3.99
C CYS A 67 -12.16 -9.34 -3.52
N VAL A 68 -12.39 -9.47 -2.21
CA VAL A 68 -12.96 -10.67 -1.61
C VAL A 68 -14.47 -10.65 -1.82
N GLY A 69 -15.02 -11.71 -2.41
CA GLY A 69 -16.46 -11.94 -2.45
C GLY A 69 -16.98 -12.37 -1.07
N GLY A 70 -18.07 -11.76 -0.61
CA GLY A 70 -18.74 -12.05 0.66
C GLY A 70 -18.78 -10.86 1.64
N ASP A 71 -19.38 -11.11 2.80
CA ASP A 71 -19.51 -10.14 3.90
C ASP A 71 -18.46 -10.45 4.98
N PRO A 72 -17.29 -9.80 4.97
CA PRO A 72 -16.28 -10.02 5.98
C PRO A 72 -16.77 -9.47 7.31
N VAL A 73 -16.42 -10.19 8.38
CA VAL A 73 -16.69 -9.78 9.76
C VAL A 73 -15.43 -9.18 10.36
N PHE A 74 -15.59 -8.09 11.10
CA PHE A 74 -14.47 -7.42 11.72
C PHE A 74 -13.74 -8.35 12.68
N SER A 75 -12.42 -8.34 12.61
CA SER A 75 -11.56 -9.08 13.53
C SER A 75 -10.24 -8.34 13.72
N GLU A 76 -9.65 -8.52 14.90
CA GLU A 76 -8.36 -7.90 15.20
C GLU A 76 -7.23 -8.45 14.32
N SER A 77 -7.34 -9.71 13.88
CA SER A 77 -6.43 -10.34 12.92
C SER A 77 -6.44 -9.63 11.57
N LEU A 78 -7.60 -9.20 11.08
CA LEU A 78 -7.73 -8.44 9.84
C LEU A 78 -7.06 -7.07 9.96
N CYS A 79 -7.18 -6.41 11.11
CA CYS A 79 -6.48 -5.16 11.38
C CYS A 79 -4.95 -5.36 11.38
N LYS A 80 -4.46 -6.44 12.01
CA LYS A 80 -3.04 -6.81 12.01
C LYS A 80 -2.54 -7.15 10.61
N GLU A 81 -3.34 -7.84 9.79
CA GLU A 81 -3.01 -8.15 8.41
C GLU A 81 -2.86 -6.89 7.56
N LEU A 82 -3.82 -5.96 7.65
CA LEU A 82 -3.76 -4.69 6.94
C LEU A 82 -2.56 -3.85 7.39
N GLN A 83 -2.31 -3.75 8.70
CA GLN A 83 -1.15 -3.05 9.23
C GLN A 83 0.16 -3.64 8.70
N LYS A 84 0.27 -4.97 8.69
CA LYS A 84 1.46 -5.66 8.17
C LYS A 84 1.65 -5.41 6.67
N LYS A 85 0.56 -5.47 5.89
CA LYS A 85 0.62 -5.26 4.43
C LYS A 85 1.05 -3.84 4.06
N PHE A 86 0.51 -2.82 4.72
CA PHE A 86 0.77 -1.42 4.34
C PHE A 86 1.97 -0.80 5.04
N PHE A 87 2.25 -1.14 6.30
CA PHE A 87 3.15 -0.34 7.12
C PHE A 87 4.42 -1.07 7.60
N GLN A 88 4.50 -2.40 7.50
CA GLN A 88 5.65 -3.14 8.04
C GLN A 88 6.59 -3.76 7.00
N GLN A 89 6.10 -4.22 5.84
CA GLN A 89 6.96 -5.00 4.93
C GLN A 89 6.89 -4.65 3.44
N LYS A 90 5.82 -4.03 2.93
CA LYS A 90 5.64 -3.90 1.47
C LYS A 90 5.73 -2.49 0.89
N CYS A 91 5.84 -1.47 1.74
CA CYS A 91 5.85 -0.07 1.29
C CYS A 91 7.08 0.67 1.84
N GLU A 92 8.27 0.18 1.49
CA GLU A 92 9.51 0.90 1.77
C GLU A 92 9.74 1.96 0.69
N LEU A 93 9.94 3.20 1.12
CA LEU A 93 10.31 4.35 0.29
C LEU A 93 11.83 4.40 0.02
N GLY A 94 12.61 3.84 0.94
CA GLY A 94 14.05 4.06 1.02
C GLY A 94 14.40 5.51 1.38
N ARG A 95 15.70 5.79 1.56
CA ARG A 95 16.20 7.13 1.97
C ARG A 95 15.81 8.22 0.97
N ILE A 96 15.91 7.92 -0.33
CA ILE A 96 15.58 8.88 -1.41
C ILE A 96 14.07 9.09 -1.48
N GLY A 97 13.26 8.02 -1.42
CA GLY A 97 11.80 8.15 -1.44
C GLY A 97 11.28 8.93 -0.25
N ARG A 98 11.80 8.68 0.97
CA ARG A 98 11.48 9.47 2.17
C ARG A 98 11.85 10.94 1.99
N ARG A 99 13.05 11.24 1.48
CA ARG A 99 13.48 12.62 1.19
C ARG A 99 12.56 13.32 0.19
N ASN A 100 12.17 12.62 -0.88
CA ASN A 100 11.29 13.16 -1.92
C ASN A 100 9.87 13.40 -1.38
N MET A 101 9.31 12.45 -0.64
CA MET A 101 8.01 12.59 0.03
C MET A 101 7.99 13.78 0.99
N ASN A 102 9.00 13.88 1.86
CA ASN A 102 9.13 15.01 2.78
C ASN A 102 9.18 16.36 2.06
N ARG A 103 9.94 16.44 0.97
CA ARG A 103 10.07 17.67 0.19
C ARG A 103 8.76 18.04 -0.51
N ARG A 104 8.07 17.05 -1.09
CA ARG A 104 6.85 17.27 -1.86
C ARG A 104 5.65 17.63 -0.97
N LEU A 105 5.54 16.97 0.17
CA LEU A 105 4.42 17.10 1.10
C LEU A 105 4.72 18.00 2.30
N ASN A 106 5.87 18.70 2.28
CA ASN A 106 6.35 19.58 3.34
C ASN A 106 6.35 18.92 4.75
N LEU A 107 6.93 17.72 4.85
CA LEU A 107 6.99 16.94 6.08
C LEU A 107 8.39 16.94 6.68
N SER A 108 8.48 17.11 8.01
CA SER A 108 9.72 17.00 8.80
C SER A 108 9.89 15.61 9.44
N ILE A 109 9.80 14.54 8.64
CA ILE A 109 10.00 13.16 9.12
C ILE A 109 11.48 12.77 8.97
N PRO A 110 12.12 12.12 9.95
CA PRO A 110 13.52 11.69 9.82
C PRO A 110 13.81 10.83 8.57
N GLN A 111 14.94 11.07 7.89
CA GLN A 111 15.31 10.35 6.66
C GLN A 111 15.62 8.87 6.86
N ASN A 112 15.94 8.46 8.10
CA ASN A 112 16.14 7.06 8.47
C ASN A 112 14.81 6.29 8.58
N ASN A 113 13.66 6.97 8.62
CA ASN A 113 12.37 6.32 8.55
C ASN A 113 12.01 6.01 7.09
N THR A 114 12.44 4.83 6.61
CA THR A 114 12.31 4.44 5.20
C THR A 114 10.95 3.86 4.85
N PHE A 115 10.06 3.63 5.81
CA PHE A 115 8.72 3.08 5.56
C PHE A 115 7.68 4.17 5.40
N LEU A 116 6.64 3.90 4.61
CA LEU A 116 5.47 4.77 4.50
C LEU A 116 4.75 4.86 5.86
N LEU A 117 4.34 6.06 6.27
CA LEU A 117 3.62 6.33 7.50
C LEU A 117 2.18 6.79 7.21
N PRO A 118 1.23 6.59 8.15
CA PRO A 118 -0.12 7.15 8.01
C PRO A 118 -0.14 8.67 7.74
N ARG A 119 0.80 9.41 8.35
CA ARG A 119 0.95 10.85 8.14
C ARG A 119 1.29 11.23 6.69
N ASP A 120 2.03 10.37 5.97
CA ASP A 120 2.35 10.61 4.57
C ASP A 120 1.11 10.54 3.68
N ILE A 121 0.20 9.61 4.00
CA ILE A 121 -1.04 9.40 3.24
C ILE A 121 -1.98 10.59 3.43
N LEU A 122 -2.12 11.07 4.67
CA LEU A 122 -2.94 12.25 4.98
C LEU A 122 -2.39 13.49 4.28
N ALA A 123 -1.08 13.74 4.40
CA ALA A 123 -0.45 14.89 3.74
C ALA A 123 -0.54 14.81 2.20
N ALA A 124 -0.45 13.61 1.63
CA ALA A 124 -0.67 13.41 0.21
C ALA A 124 -2.10 13.76 -0.21
N ALA A 125 -3.11 13.32 0.57
CA ALA A 125 -4.50 13.65 0.31
C ALA A 125 -4.75 15.18 0.37
N ASP A 126 -4.20 15.87 1.36
CA ASP A 126 -4.26 17.33 1.47
C ASP A 126 -3.63 18.03 0.28
N HIS A 127 -2.44 17.57 -0.13
CA HIS A 127 -1.74 18.11 -1.29
C HIS A 127 -2.57 17.94 -2.58
N LEU A 128 -3.22 16.79 -2.75
CA LEU A 128 -4.09 16.50 -3.89
C LEU A 128 -5.36 17.36 -3.89
N ILE A 129 -5.94 17.60 -2.71
CA ILE A 129 -7.04 18.54 -2.54
C ILE A 129 -6.59 19.94 -2.98
N GLY A 130 -5.47 20.43 -2.45
CA GLY A 130 -4.91 21.73 -2.82
C GLY A 130 -4.72 21.88 -4.34
N LEU A 131 -4.14 20.86 -4.98
CA LEU A 131 -3.95 20.85 -6.44
C LEU A 131 -5.26 20.99 -7.21
N LYS A 132 -6.36 20.39 -6.74
CA LYS A 132 -7.68 20.54 -7.39
C LYS A 132 -8.21 21.98 -7.33
N PHE A 133 -7.85 22.74 -6.30
CA PHE A 133 -8.20 24.16 -6.18
C PHE A 133 -7.12 25.09 -6.75
N GLY A 134 -6.18 24.57 -7.53
CA GLY A 134 -5.10 25.36 -8.13
C GLY A 134 -4.01 25.79 -7.16
N MET A 135 -3.99 25.23 -5.94
CA MET A 135 -2.92 25.46 -4.97
C MET A 135 -1.78 24.47 -5.24
N GLY A 136 -0.66 24.99 -5.75
CA GLY A 136 0.54 24.21 -6.07
C GLY A 136 0.67 23.86 -7.56
N THR A 137 1.69 23.08 -7.89
CA THR A 137 2.03 22.71 -9.27
C THR A 137 2.04 21.20 -9.46
N LEU A 138 1.58 20.74 -10.64
CA LEU A 138 1.70 19.34 -11.04
C LEU A 138 3.16 19.02 -11.37
N ASP A 139 3.59 17.81 -11.01
CA ASP A 139 4.93 17.34 -11.34
C ASP A 139 4.99 16.91 -12.81
N ASP A 140 6.08 17.26 -13.50
CA ASP A 140 6.39 16.68 -14.79
C ASP A 140 6.91 15.25 -14.61
N MET A 141 6.07 14.29 -14.97
CA MET A 141 6.38 12.85 -14.91
C MET A 141 7.55 12.45 -15.83
N ASN A 142 7.85 13.24 -16.86
CA ASN A 142 8.93 12.95 -17.81
C ASN A 142 10.27 13.57 -17.41
N HIS A 143 10.27 14.48 -16.43
CA HIS A 143 11.51 15.06 -15.93
C HIS A 143 12.43 13.96 -15.37
N LEU A 144 13.70 13.93 -15.79
CA LEU A 144 14.66 12.85 -15.43
C LEU A 144 14.86 12.66 -13.92
N LYS A 145 14.79 13.73 -13.12
CA LYS A 145 14.75 13.66 -11.64
C LYS A 145 13.64 12.75 -11.08
N ASN A 146 12.57 12.50 -11.83
CA ASN A 146 11.46 11.60 -11.50
C ASN A 146 11.59 10.23 -12.19
N LYS A 147 12.70 9.97 -12.90
CA LYS A 147 13.03 8.67 -13.50
C LYS A 147 14.13 8.01 -12.66
N ARG A 148 14.04 6.69 -12.51
CA ARG A 148 15.08 5.85 -11.90
C ARG A 148 15.55 4.85 -12.94
N ILE A 149 16.86 4.78 -13.16
CA ILE A 149 17.48 3.70 -13.93
C ILE A 149 17.50 2.46 -13.03
N ARG A 150 17.06 1.34 -13.57
CA ARG A 150 17.18 0.02 -12.94
C ARG A 150 18.15 -0.81 -13.75
N SER A 151 19.12 -1.41 -13.08
CA SER A 151 20.01 -2.38 -13.70
C SER A 151 19.30 -3.73 -13.87
N VAL A 152 19.88 -4.61 -14.69
CA VAL A 152 19.44 -6.01 -14.80
C VAL A 152 19.44 -6.70 -13.43
N ALA A 153 20.41 -6.38 -12.58
CA ALA A 153 20.48 -6.90 -11.21
C ALA A 153 19.32 -6.41 -10.33
N ASP A 154 18.90 -5.14 -10.44
CA ASP A 154 17.73 -4.62 -9.71
C ASP A 154 16.45 -5.35 -10.14
N LEU A 155 16.27 -5.54 -11.46
CA LEU A 155 15.10 -6.24 -12.00
C LEU A 155 15.06 -7.70 -11.57
N LEU A 156 16.22 -8.37 -11.60
CA LEU A 156 16.36 -9.75 -11.16
C LEU A 156 16.11 -9.87 -9.64
N GLN A 157 16.63 -8.94 -8.84
CA GLN A 157 16.41 -8.90 -7.39
C GLN A 157 14.92 -8.78 -7.05
N ASP A 158 14.16 -7.93 -7.76
CA ASP A 158 12.71 -7.81 -7.60
C ASP A 158 12.00 -9.16 -7.85
N GLN A 159 12.36 -9.87 -8.94
CA GLN A 159 11.78 -11.18 -9.24
C GLN A 159 12.14 -12.24 -8.19
N PHE A 160 13.41 -12.28 -7.77
CA PHE A 160 13.84 -13.19 -6.71
C PHE A 160 13.13 -12.90 -5.38
N GLY A 161 12.95 -11.63 -5.01
CA GLY A 161 12.18 -11.23 -3.84
C GLY A 161 10.75 -11.82 -3.85
N LEU A 162 10.06 -11.72 -4.99
CA LEU A 162 8.74 -12.32 -5.16
C LEU A 162 8.77 -13.85 -5.07
N SER A 163 9.79 -14.50 -5.64
CA SER A 163 9.95 -15.95 -5.60
C SER A 163 10.24 -16.47 -4.19
N LEU A 164 10.99 -15.72 -3.37
CA LEU A 164 11.25 -16.04 -1.97
C LEU A 164 9.98 -15.93 -1.13
N VAL A 165 9.12 -14.95 -1.38
CA VAL A 165 7.79 -14.86 -0.74
C VAL A 165 6.92 -16.07 -1.10
N ARG A 166 6.98 -16.56 -2.35
CA ARG A 166 6.30 -17.80 -2.75
C ARG A 166 6.87 -19.01 -2.01
N LEU A 167 8.20 -19.11 -1.92
CA LEU A 167 8.86 -20.18 -1.17
C LEU A 167 8.50 -20.15 0.32
N GLU A 168 8.46 -18.98 0.95
CA GLU A 168 8.01 -18.81 2.35
C GLU A 168 6.59 -19.35 2.55
N ASN A 169 5.68 -19.07 1.61
CA ASN A 169 4.30 -19.59 1.66
C ASN A 169 4.26 -21.12 1.56
N VAL A 170 5.05 -21.71 0.66
CA VAL A 170 5.17 -23.17 0.51
C VAL A 170 5.70 -23.79 1.80
N VAL A 171 6.81 -23.27 2.34
CA VAL A 171 7.41 -23.74 3.59
C VAL A 171 6.40 -23.67 4.74
N ARG A 172 5.70 -22.53 4.90
CA ARG A 172 4.67 -22.36 5.92
C ARG A 172 3.54 -23.37 5.76
N GLY A 173 3.08 -23.62 4.53
CA GLY A 173 2.06 -24.64 4.23
C GLY A 173 2.51 -26.06 4.61
N THR A 174 3.75 -26.42 4.25
CA THR A 174 4.34 -27.72 4.58
C THR A 174 4.50 -27.92 6.09
N ILE A 175 4.96 -26.91 6.83
CA ILE A 175 5.05 -26.96 8.30
C ILE A 175 3.66 -27.19 8.92
N CYS A 176 2.65 -26.43 8.49
CA CYS A 176 1.28 -26.62 8.97
C CYS A 176 0.76 -28.04 8.67
N GLY A 177 1.09 -28.60 7.51
CA GLY A 177 0.78 -29.98 7.16
C GLY A 177 1.48 -31.00 8.07
N ALA A 178 2.80 -30.86 8.25
CA ALA A 178 3.60 -31.76 9.08
C ALA A 178 3.09 -31.81 10.52
N ILE A 179 2.77 -30.65 11.11
CA ILE A 179 2.22 -30.56 12.47
C ILE A 179 0.89 -31.32 12.58
N ARG A 180 -0.02 -31.18 11.60
CA ARG A 180 -1.31 -31.90 11.60
C ARG A 180 -1.14 -33.42 11.58
N HIS A 181 -0.12 -33.91 10.89
CA HIS A 181 0.19 -35.34 10.78
C HIS A 181 1.20 -35.84 11.83
N LYS A 182 1.55 -35.02 12.83
CA LYS A 182 2.56 -35.32 13.87
C LYS A 182 3.93 -35.74 13.29
N LEU A 183 4.27 -35.21 12.12
CA LEU A 183 5.57 -35.38 11.48
C LEU A 183 6.54 -34.33 11.99
N ILE A 184 7.83 -34.69 12.12
CA ILE A 184 8.90 -33.75 12.47
C ILE A 184 9.38 -33.10 11.16
N PRO A 185 9.17 -31.79 10.96
CA PRO A 185 9.66 -31.12 9.76
C PRO A 185 11.19 -30.97 9.84
N THR A 186 11.89 -31.41 8.80
CA THR A 186 13.34 -31.20 8.64
C THR A 186 13.60 -30.12 7.58
N PRO A 187 14.69 -29.33 7.68
CA PRO A 187 14.99 -28.28 6.69
C PRO A 187 15.02 -28.79 5.24
N GLN A 188 15.53 -30.00 5.02
CA GLN A 188 15.58 -30.63 3.70
C GLN A 188 14.19 -30.90 3.10
N ASN A 189 13.21 -31.25 3.94
CA ASN A 189 11.83 -31.53 3.50
C ASN A 189 10.98 -30.25 3.39
N LEU A 190 11.48 -29.12 3.86
CA LEU A 190 10.77 -27.84 3.85
C LEU A 190 11.17 -26.97 2.66
N VAL A 191 12.45 -26.97 2.28
CA VAL A 191 13.00 -26.02 1.29
C VAL A 191 13.13 -26.70 -0.08
N THR A 192 12.52 -26.09 -1.09
CA THR A 192 12.69 -26.48 -2.51
C THR A 192 13.26 -25.32 -3.32
N SER A 193 14.13 -25.63 -4.29
CA SER A 193 14.69 -24.65 -5.22
C SER A 193 13.75 -24.31 -6.38
N THR A 194 12.69 -25.11 -6.61
CA THR A 194 11.80 -24.96 -7.78
C THR A 194 11.27 -23.54 -7.98
N PRO A 195 10.80 -22.80 -6.95
CA PRO A 195 10.31 -21.44 -7.14
C PRO A 195 11.39 -20.46 -7.63
N LEU A 196 12.64 -20.67 -7.21
CA LEU A 196 13.78 -19.82 -7.61
C LEU A 196 14.22 -20.14 -9.03
N THR A 197 14.39 -21.42 -9.37
CA THR A 197 14.84 -21.85 -10.70
C THR A 197 13.83 -21.48 -11.77
N THR A 198 12.54 -21.75 -11.52
CA THR A 198 11.45 -21.34 -12.44
C THR A 198 11.41 -19.82 -12.65
N THR A 199 11.58 -19.04 -11.59
CA THR A 199 11.61 -17.57 -11.70
C THR A 199 12.79 -17.09 -12.53
N PHE A 200 13.96 -17.71 -12.37
CA PHE A 200 15.15 -17.36 -13.14
C PHE A 200 14.99 -17.68 -14.63
N GLU A 201 14.52 -18.90 -14.97
CA GLU A 201 14.26 -19.27 -16.37
C GLU A 201 13.22 -18.36 -17.01
N SER A 202 12.10 -18.09 -16.33
CA SER A 202 11.08 -17.16 -16.83
C SER A 202 11.62 -15.73 -17.01
N PHE A 203 12.49 -15.24 -16.12
CA PHE A 203 13.11 -13.94 -16.28
C PHE A 203 13.98 -13.89 -17.54
N LYS A 204 14.82 -14.91 -17.75
CA LYS A 204 15.69 -15.03 -18.91
C LYS A 204 14.89 -15.10 -20.22
N GLU A 205 13.82 -15.90 -20.25
CA GLU A 205 12.93 -16.05 -21.41
C GLU A 205 12.16 -14.77 -21.74
N SER A 206 11.79 -13.98 -20.72
CA SER A 206 10.97 -12.79 -20.92
C SER A 206 11.63 -11.70 -21.76
N GLY A 207 12.97 -11.66 -21.84
CA GLY A 207 13.73 -10.69 -22.65
C GLY A 207 13.48 -9.21 -22.31
N ASN A 208 12.70 -8.92 -21.27
CA ASN A 208 12.27 -7.58 -20.89
C ASN A 208 13.29 -6.97 -19.92
N PHE A 209 14.41 -6.50 -20.46
CA PHE A 209 15.43 -5.73 -19.74
C PHE A 209 15.73 -4.43 -20.48
#